data_AF-A0A6P0Q3Q5-F1
#
_entry.id   AF-A0A6P0Q3Q5-F1
#
_cell.length_a   1.000
_cell.length_b   1.000
_cell.length_c   1.000
_cell.angle_alpha   90.00
_cell.angle_beta   90.00
_cell.angle_gamma   90.00
#
_symmetry.space_group_name_H-M   'P 1'
#
loop_
_entity.id
_entity.type
_entity.pdbx_description
1 polymer ?
#
loop_
_entity_poly.entity_id
_entity_poly.type
_entity_poly.pdbx_seq_one_letter_code
_entity_poly.pdbx_strand_id
1 'polypeptide(L)'
;MVTYKTPNVYVEEISTFPPSVAEVSTAIPAFIGYTEKAGIGDQLKNKPTRISSLLDYETLFGKAQATSFEVTTKVDDTTKAEVITSIDTPELKYLMYYALRLYFDNGGGSCYIVSVGDYSQDKDKGKFEDGLKALEKEDEPTLILLTDAVSLGDTNYYGLCQKALEQCNKLKDRFAIFDVLKVDGFREGIGTDYLKYGAAYYPDLQTSLNYYYTDHSVTIKGGGGTTDTGGTTDTGGTTESNLSNSKTKNTDIYNKIKAELAKQRVVLPPSAAVAGVYARVDRDRGVWKAPANVSLASVLAPTEKIT
;
A
#
# COMPACT_ATOMS: atom_id res chain seq x y z
N MET A 1 -9.91 -2.70 -52.01
CA MET A 1 -9.70 -3.73 -53.05
C MET A 1 -8.67 -3.20 -54.04
N VAL A 2 -7.57 -3.92 -54.22
CA VAL A 2 -6.57 -3.54 -55.22
C VAL A 2 -7.14 -3.87 -56.60
N THR A 3 -7.10 -2.92 -57.53
CA THR A 3 -7.66 -3.11 -58.88
C THR A 3 -6.56 -3.50 -59.85
N TYR A 4 -6.56 -4.76 -60.27
CA TYR A 4 -5.63 -5.29 -61.26
C TYR A 4 -6.00 -4.84 -62.67
N LYS A 5 -5.07 -4.20 -63.38
CA LYS A 5 -5.31 -3.60 -64.71
C LYS A 5 -4.73 -4.40 -65.87
N THR A 6 -4.05 -5.51 -65.62
CA THR A 6 -3.45 -6.35 -66.66
C THR A 6 -3.80 -7.82 -66.44
N PRO A 7 -4.07 -8.60 -67.51
CA PRO A 7 -4.37 -10.02 -67.40
C PRO A 7 -3.07 -10.79 -67.13
N ASN A 8 -2.83 -11.15 -65.87
CA ASN A 8 -1.76 -12.05 -65.45
C ASN A 8 -2.16 -12.80 -64.17
N VAL A 9 -1.38 -13.81 -63.76
CA VAL A 9 -1.58 -14.52 -62.49
C VAL A 9 -0.98 -13.69 -61.35
N TYR A 10 -1.81 -13.33 -60.38
CA TYR A 10 -1.41 -12.64 -59.17
C TYR A 10 -1.53 -13.59 -57.97
N VAL A 11 -0.47 -13.69 -57.19
CA VAL A 11 -0.49 -14.42 -55.91
C VAL A 11 -0.66 -13.36 -54.81
N GLU A 12 -1.81 -13.38 -54.14
CA GLU A 12 -2.04 -12.60 -52.93
C GLU A 12 -1.81 -13.49 -51.72
N GLU A 13 -0.88 -13.11 -50.86
CA GLU A 13 -0.69 -13.75 -49.56
C GLU A 13 -1.68 -13.11 -48.58
N ILE A 14 -2.82 -13.77 -48.36
CA ILE A 14 -3.77 -13.33 -47.33
C ILE A 14 -3.17 -13.75 -45.99
N SER A 15 -2.61 -12.80 -45.26
CA SER A 15 -2.18 -13.03 -43.87
C SER A 15 -3.42 -13.41 -43.03
N THR A 16 -3.56 -14.71 -42.76
CA THR A 16 -4.60 -15.29 -41.90
C THR A 16 -4.22 -15.28 -40.43
N PHE A 17 -3.07 -14.67 -40.07
CA PHE A 17 -2.78 -14.41 -38.68
C PHE A 17 -3.94 -13.58 -38.13
N PRO A 18 -4.66 -14.06 -37.09
CA PRO A 18 -5.65 -13.22 -36.44
C PRO A 18 -4.97 -11.90 -36.08
N PRO A 19 -5.67 -10.76 -36.17
CA PRO A 19 -5.09 -9.50 -35.75
C PRO A 19 -4.49 -9.74 -34.36
N SER A 20 -3.19 -9.45 -34.21
CA SER A 20 -2.56 -9.46 -32.90
C SER A 20 -3.42 -8.53 -32.05
N VAL A 21 -4.20 -9.13 -31.14
CA VAL A 21 -5.00 -8.38 -30.20
C VAL A 21 -3.97 -7.67 -29.36
N ALA A 22 -3.89 -6.35 -29.49
CA ALA A 22 -3.09 -5.55 -28.58
C ALA A 22 -3.49 -5.96 -27.17
N GLU A 23 -2.52 -6.32 -26.32
CA GLU A 23 -2.80 -6.64 -24.92
C GLU A 23 -3.46 -5.42 -24.28
N VAL A 24 -4.79 -5.42 -24.20
CA VAL A 24 -5.53 -4.45 -23.42
C VAL A 24 -5.46 -4.95 -21.99
N SER A 25 -4.89 -4.16 -21.11
CA SER A 25 -4.78 -4.50 -19.69
C SER A 25 -6.17 -4.74 -19.11
N THR A 26 -6.52 -5.99 -18.78
CA THR A 26 -7.86 -6.38 -18.28
C THR A 26 -8.00 -6.24 -16.77
N ALA A 27 -6.89 -6.19 -16.04
CA ALA A 27 -6.83 -5.99 -14.60
C ALA A 27 -6.17 -4.64 -14.29
N ILE A 28 -6.97 -3.57 -14.29
CA ILE A 28 -6.55 -2.21 -13.94
C ILE A 28 -7.16 -1.88 -12.57
N PRO A 29 -6.36 -1.96 -11.48
CA PRO A 29 -6.86 -1.64 -10.15
C PRO A 29 -6.97 -0.15 -9.89
N ALA A 30 -7.99 0.22 -9.14
CA ALA A 30 -8.13 1.51 -8.48
C ALA A 30 -7.88 1.37 -6.99
N PHE A 31 -6.82 2.03 -6.52
CA PHE A 31 -6.43 2.12 -5.14
C PHE A 31 -7.09 3.34 -4.51
N ILE A 32 -7.94 3.13 -3.50
CA ILE A 32 -8.61 4.20 -2.76
C ILE A 32 -7.98 4.32 -1.36
N GLY A 33 -7.56 5.52 -0.99
CA GLY A 33 -6.95 5.78 0.31
C GLY A 33 -6.26 7.15 0.41
N TYR A 34 -5.44 7.30 1.43
CA TYR A 34 -4.83 8.57 1.81
C TYR A 34 -3.42 8.68 1.26
N THR A 35 -3.04 9.89 0.84
CA THR A 35 -1.73 10.18 0.23
C THR A 35 -1.06 11.34 0.94
N GLU A 36 0.23 11.59 0.71
CA GLU A 36 0.91 12.74 1.33
C GLU A 36 0.37 14.06 0.78
N LYS A 37 0.17 14.09 -0.55
CA LYS A 37 -0.33 15.22 -1.32
C LYS A 37 -1.24 14.70 -2.45
N ALA A 38 -1.98 15.58 -3.09
CA ALA A 38 -2.78 15.24 -4.27
C ALA A 38 -2.50 16.21 -5.44
N GLY A 39 -1.31 16.12 -6.01
CA GLY A 39 -0.82 17.04 -7.05
C GLY A 39 -0.33 18.38 -6.49
N ILE A 40 -0.27 19.41 -7.34
CA ILE A 40 0.09 20.76 -6.93
C ILE A 40 -1.18 21.43 -6.37
N GLY A 41 -1.17 21.76 -5.07
CA GLY A 41 -2.30 22.43 -4.41
C GLY A 41 -3.59 21.58 -4.35
N ASP A 42 -3.48 20.27 -4.12
CA ASP A 42 -4.60 19.32 -3.97
C ASP A 42 -5.54 19.18 -5.18
N GLN A 43 -5.08 19.55 -6.36
CA GLN A 43 -5.85 19.48 -7.60
C GLN A 43 -6.35 18.07 -7.98
N LEU A 44 -5.68 17.01 -7.49
CA LEU A 44 -6.00 15.59 -7.76
C LEU A 44 -6.83 14.94 -6.64
N LYS A 45 -7.24 15.69 -5.62
CA LYS A 45 -8.06 15.15 -4.52
C LYS A 45 -9.42 14.69 -5.06
N ASN A 46 -9.83 13.48 -4.70
CA ASN A 46 -11.03 12.80 -5.20
C ASN A 46 -11.14 12.78 -6.73
N LYS A 47 -10.01 12.81 -7.43
CA LYS A 47 -9.95 12.63 -8.88
C LYS A 47 -9.13 11.38 -9.18
N PRO A 48 -9.76 10.31 -9.66
CA PRO A 48 -9.04 9.12 -10.09
C PRO A 48 -7.97 9.51 -11.10
N THR A 49 -6.71 9.20 -10.78
CA THR A 49 -5.57 9.56 -11.62
C THR A 49 -4.82 8.30 -11.99
N ARG A 50 -4.64 8.10 -13.30
CA ARG A 50 -3.90 6.96 -13.84
C ARG A 50 -2.40 7.17 -13.62
N ILE A 51 -1.74 6.16 -13.05
CA ILE A 51 -0.29 6.10 -12.90
C ILE A 51 0.26 4.83 -13.57
N SER A 52 1.51 4.87 -14.01
CA SER A 52 2.16 3.73 -14.66
C SER A 52 3.30 3.13 -13.84
N SER A 53 3.84 3.89 -12.90
CA SER A 53 4.97 3.48 -12.07
C SER A 53 4.90 4.07 -10.66
N LEU A 54 5.68 3.51 -9.74
CA LEU A 54 5.84 4.07 -8.40
C LEU A 54 6.48 5.48 -8.43
N LEU A 55 7.32 5.79 -9.43
CA LEU A 55 7.91 7.12 -9.58
C LEU A 55 6.86 8.18 -9.93
N ASP A 56 5.87 7.82 -10.76
CA ASP A 56 4.73 8.70 -11.06
C ASP A 56 3.94 8.97 -9.78
N TYR A 57 3.72 7.93 -8.97
CA TYR A 57 3.07 8.07 -7.68
C TYR A 57 3.82 9.03 -6.76
N GLU A 58 5.13 8.85 -6.58
CA GLU A 58 5.93 9.75 -5.72
C GLU A 58 5.87 11.21 -6.19
N THR A 59 5.87 11.41 -7.50
CA THR A 59 5.80 12.75 -8.10
C THR A 59 4.46 13.43 -7.81
N LEU A 60 3.36 12.71 -8.01
CA LEU A 60 2.00 13.26 -7.92
C LEU A 60 1.41 13.22 -6.51
N PHE A 61 1.63 12.13 -5.77
CA PHE A 61 0.97 11.80 -4.50
C PHE A 61 1.91 11.76 -3.29
N GLY A 62 3.23 11.76 -3.52
CA GLY A 62 4.25 11.81 -2.48
C GLY A 62 4.68 10.43 -1.96
N LYS A 63 5.32 10.40 -0.79
CA LYS A 63 5.90 9.19 -0.17
C LYS A 63 5.02 8.69 0.97
N ALA A 64 5.43 7.57 1.59
CA ALA A 64 4.81 7.10 2.82
C ALA A 64 4.89 8.14 3.94
N GLN A 65 3.92 8.11 4.85
CA GLN A 65 4.03 8.84 6.11
C GLN A 65 5.26 8.35 6.88
N ALA A 66 6.09 9.29 7.37
CA ALA A 66 7.23 8.95 8.19
C ALA A 66 6.77 8.27 9.48
N THR A 67 7.21 7.03 9.68
CA THR A 67 6.88 6.23 10.86
C THR A 67 7.62 6.77 12.08
N SER A 68 6.88 6.96 13.18
CA SER A 68 7.43 7.47 14.44
C SER A 68 7.86 6.33 15.35
N PHE A 69 9.16 6.02 15.38
CA PHE A 69 9.70 4.97 16.24
C PHE A 69 10.07 5.51 17.60
N GLU A 70 9.74 4.77 18.66
CA GLU A 70 10.27 5.04 19.99
C GLU A 70 11.35 4.01 20.35
N VAL A 71 12.57 4.48 20.59
CA VAL A 71 13.72 3.64 20.93
C VAL A 71 14.09 3.86 22.38
N THR A 72 14.04 2.81 23.19
CA THR A 72 14.46 2.89 24.59
C THR A 72 15.92 2.49 24.72
N THR A 73 16.75 3.37 25.29
CA THR A 73 18.18 3.08 25.56
C THR A 73 18.48 3.06 27.05
N LYS A 74 19.47 2.25 27.44
CA LYS A 74 20.03 2.22 28.79
C LYS A 74 21.56 2.26 28.70
N VAL A 75 22.21 2.97 29.61
CA VAL A 75 23.67 2.87 29.78
C VAL A 75 23.98 1.58 30.55
N ASP A 76 24.79 0.72 29.95
CA ASP A 76 25.31 -0.48 30.62
C ASP A 76 26.27 -0.08 31.73
N ASP A 77 25.99 -0.54 32.95
CA ASP A 77 26.74 -0.22 34.16
C ASP A 77 28.20 -0.73 34.10
N THR A 78 28.49 -1.72 33.25
CA THR A 78 29.82 -2.36 33.12
C THR A 78 30.67 -1.68 32.04
N THR A 79 30.10 -1.49 30.86
CA THR A 79 30.82 -0.93 29.69
C THR A 79 30.69 0.59 29.59
N LYS A 80 29.80 1.19 30.39
CA LYS A 80 29.35 2.59 30.27
C LYS A 80 28.85 2.95 28.87
N ALA A 81 28.57 1.95 28.04
CA ALA A 81 28.08 2.13 26.69
C ALA A 81 26.55 2.22 26.71
N GLU A 82 26.01 3.09 25.88
CA GLU A 82 24.58 3.13 25.64
C GLU A 82 24.15 1.94 24.77
N VAL A 83 23.17 1.19 25.25
CA VAL A 83 22.64 -0.03 24.64
C VAL A 83 21.14 0.15 24.42
N ILE A 84 20.64 -0.38 23.30
CA ILE A 84 19.21 -0.37 22.96
C ILE A 84 18.53 -1.50 23.72
N THR A 85 17.50 -1.17 24.49
CA THR A 85 16.74 -2.14 25.30
C THR A 85 15.48 -2.59 24.56
N SER A 86 14.79 -1.67 23.88
CA SER A 86 13.59 -1.98 23.09
C SER A 86 13.38 -0.94 21.99
N ILE A 87 12.65 -1.36 20.96
CA ILE A 87 12.15 -0.48 19.90
C ILE A 87 10.66 -0.75 19.80
N ASP A 88 9.85 0.28 20.07
CA ASP A 88 8.42 0.22 19.83
C ASP A 88 8.15 0.49 18.35
N THR A 89 7.46 -0.45 17.71
CA THR A 89 7.13 -0.38 16.28
C THR A 89 5.67 0.03 16.18
N PRO A 90 5.37 1.27 15.80
CA PRO A 90 3.98 1.72 15.73
C PRO A 90 3.24 1.03 14.59
N GLU A 91 1.92 0.92 14.75
CA GLU A 91 1.04 0.49 13.67
C GLU A 91 1.03 1.52 12.54
N LEU A 92 1.03 1.05 11.29
CA LEU A 92 0.98 1.94 10.14
C LEU A 92 -0.40 2.58 10.00
N LYS A 93 -0.46 3.89 10.22
CA LYS A 93 -1.70 4.65 9.99
C LYS A 93 -2.10 4.67 8.53
N TYR A 94 -1.16 4.79 7.57
CA TYR A 94 -1.48 4.80 6.13
C TYR A 94 -0.65 3.78 5.34
N LEU A 95 -1.34 2.93 4.59
CA LEU A 95 -0.81 1.75 3.90
C LEU A 95 -0.62 1.97 2.40
N MET A 96 -1.28 2.99 1.81
CA MET A 96 -1.35 3.23 0.35
C MET A 96 0.01 3.10 -0.37
N TYR A 97 1.04 3.80 0.11
CA TYR A 97 2.36 3.78 -0.53
C TYR A 97 2.99 2.39 -0.52
N TYR A 98 2.91 1.69 0.61
CA TYR A 98 3.48 0.35 0.75
C TYR A 98 2.69 -0.69 -0.04
N ALA A 99 1.35 -0.55 -0.08
CA ALA A 99 0.46 -1.35 -0.90
C ALA A 99 0.81 -1.23 -2.38
N LEU A 100 1.00 0.00 -2.89
CA LEU A 100 1.42 0.22 -4.27
C LEU A 100 2.79 -0.37 -4.58
N ARG A 101 3.75 -0.22 -3.67
CA ARG A 101 5.06 -0.85 -3.83
C ARG A 101 4.94 -2.38 -3.93
N LEU A 102 4.14 -3.00 -3.05
CA LEU A 102 3.89 -4.43 -3.07
C LEU A 102 3.16 -4.87 -4.36
N TYR A 103 2.23 -4.05 -4.87
CA TYR A 103 1.55 -4.27 -6.13
C TYR A 103 2.51 -4.29 -7.32
N PHE A 104 3.37 -3.27 -7.45
CA PHE A 104 4.35 -3.20 -8.54
C PHE A 104 5.39 -4.32 -8.44
N ASP A 105 5.87 -4.65 -7.24
CA ASP A 105 6.79 -5.78 -7.01
C ASP A 105 6.18 -7.13 -7.45
N ASN A 106 4.85 -7.27 -7.40
CA ASN A 106 4.12 -8.47 -7.81
C ASN A 106 3.69 -8.51 -9.28
N GLY A 107 4.19 -7.58 -10.11
CA GLY A 107 3.90 -7.53 -11.55
C GLY A 107 2.74 -6.62 -11.93
N GLY A 108 2.34 -5.74 -11.02
CA GLY A 108 1.36 -4.69 -11.25
C GLY A 108 1.70 -3.82 -12.47
N GLY A 109 0.67 -3.49 -13.25
CA GLY A 109 0.75 -2.57 -14.38
C GLY A 109 0.20 -1.19 -14.03
N SER A 110 -0.30 -0.48 -15.04
CA SER A 110 -0.99 0.80 -14.81
C SER A 110 -2.16 0.64 -13.85
N CYS A 111 -2.33 1.59 -12.95
CA CYS A 111 -3.40 1.59 -11.96
C CYS A 111 -3.92 3.02 -11.73
N TYR A 112 -5.09 3.11 -11.11
CA TYR A 112 -5.71 4.37 -10.74
C TYR A 112 -5.51 4.63 -9.26
N ILE A 113 -5.20 5.88 -8.91
CA ILE A 113 -5.12 6.35 -7.53
C ILE A 113 -6.28 7.29 -7.28
N VAL A 114 -7.03 7.02 -6.22
CA VAL A 114 -8.07 7.89 -5.70
C VAL A 114 -7.62 8.36 -4.32
N SER A 115 -7.00 9.54 -4.29
CA SER A 115 -6.62 10.20 -3.04
C SER A 115 -7.85 10.82 -2.38
N VAL A 116 -8.23 10.30 -1.22
CA VAL A 116 -9.40 10.78 -0.46
C VAL A 116 -9.06 11.81 0.62
N GLY A 117 -7.78 11.98 0.92
CA GLY A 117 -7.28 12.91 1.93
C GLY A 117 -5.78 12.84 2.13
N ASP A 118 -5.27 13.75 2.96
CA ASP A 118 -3.87 13.86 3.33
C ASP A 118 -3.55 13.23 4.71
N TYR A 119 -2.28 13.10 5.06
CA TYR A 119 -1.82 12.50 6.32
C TYR A 119 -2.10 13.33 7.59
N SER A 120 -2.58 14.58 7.47
CA SER A 120 -2.96 15.41 8.62
C SER A 120 -4.37 15.10 9.12
N GLN A 121 -5.18 14.41 8.31
CA GLN A 121 -6.59 14.16 8.59
C GLN A 121 -6.83 12.73 9.06
N ASP A 122 -7.74 12.56 10.01
CA ASP A 122 -8.17 11.22 10.39
C ASP A 122 -8.94 10.52 9.26
N LYS A 123 -8.89 9.19 9.35
CA LYS A 123 -9.57 8.31 8.43
C LYS A 123 -11.07 8.40 8.66
N ASP A 124 -11.82 8.69 7.60
CA ASP A 124 -13.26 8.85 7.64
C ASP A 124 -13.94 8.03 6.54
N LYS A 125 -15.02 7.35 6.90
CA LYS A 125 -15.79 6.51 5.97
C LYS A 125 -16.36 7.32 4.80
N GLY A 126 -16.90 8.50 5.06
CA GLY A 126 -17.52 9.35 4.04
C GLY A 126 -16.55 9.74 2.93
N LYS A 127 -15.27 9.97 3.26
CA LYS A 127 -14.22 10.24 2.27
C LYS A 127 -13.97 9.06 1.32
N PHE A 128 -14.00 7.82 1.81
CA PHE A 128 -13.90 6.63 0.94
C PHE A 128 -15.14 6.47 0.06
N GLU A 129 -16.34 6.77 0.59
CA GLU A 129 -17.57 6.77 -0.22
C GLU A 129 -17.50 7.81 -1.33
N ASP A 130 -16.96 9.01 -1.06
CA ASP A 130 -16.74 10.03 -2.09
C ASP A 130 -15.69 9.61 -3.11
N GLY A 131 -14.64 8.90 -2.67
CA GLY A 131 -13.67 8.26 -3.57
C GLY A 131 -14.31 7.22 -4.49
N LEU A 132 -15.20 6.36 -3.97
CA LEU A 132 -15.95 5.38 -4.76
C LEU A 132 -16.88 6.06 -5.78
N LYS A 133 -17.59 7.12 -5.38
CA LYS A 133 -18.43 7.93 -6.29
C LYS A 133 -17.60 8.59 -7.40
N ALA A 134 -16.41 9.07 -7.07
CA ALA A 134 -15.50 9.64 -8.06
C ALA A 134 -15.02 8.57 -9.04
N LEU A 135 -14.64 7.40 -8.53
CA LEU A 135 -14.24 6.25 -9.34
C LEU A 135 -15.34 5.77 -10.29
N GLU A 136 -16.63 5.89 -9.91
CA GLU A 136 -17.77 5.51 -10.74
C GLU A 136 -17.81 6.19 -12.11
N LYS A 137 -17.16 7.36 -12.24
CA LYS A 137 -17.15 8.15 -13.48
C LYS A 137 -16.10 7.70 -14.49
N GLU A 138 -15.16 6.84 -14.08
CA GLU A 138 -14.06 6.35 -14.92
C GLU A 138 -14.37 4.96 -15.47
N ASP A 139 -14.11 4.73 -16.75
CA ASP A 139 -14.48 3.47 -17.42
C ASP A 139 -13.35 2.41 -17.38
N GLU A 140 -12.09 2.84 -17.32
CA GLU A 140 -10.93 1.92 -17.34
C GLU A 140 -10.75 1.02 -16.10
N PRO A 141 -11.04 1.46 -14.85
CA PRO A 141 -10.77 0.64 -13.68
C PRO A 141 -11.66 -0.59 -13.62
N THR A 142 -11.04 -1.78 -13.54
CA THR A 142 -11.73 -3.08 -13.43
C THR A 142 -11.61 -3.72 -12.05
N LEU A 143 -10.64 -3.30 -11.23
CA LEU A 143 -10.50 -3.77 -9.85
C LEU A 143 -10.66 -2.63 -8.85
N ILE A 144 -11.31 -2.88 -7.70
CA ILE A 144 -11.43 -1.91 -6.60
C ILE A 144 -10.67 -2.43 -5.38
N LEU A 145 -9.74 -1.62 -4.86
CA LEU A 145 -8.97 -1.91 -3.66
C LEU A 145 -9.15 -0.81 -2.62
N LEU A 146 -9.58 -1.21 -1.42
CA LEU A 146 -9.83 -0.32 -0.27
C LEU A 146 -8.66 -0.36 0.72
N THR A 147 -7.45 -0.05 0.23
CA THR A 147 -6.18 -0.23 0.97
C THR A 147 -6.17 0.35 2.39
N ASP A 148 -6.46 1.65 2.52
CA ASP A 148 -6.42 2.32 3.82
C ASP A 148 -7.67 2.13 4.66
N ALA A 149 -8.74 1.60 4.09
CA ALA A 149 -10.01 1.44 4.78
C ALA A 149 -9.95 0.35 5.86
N VAL A 150 -8.99 -0.57 5.75
CA VAL A 150 -8.76 -1.68 6.70
C VAL A 150 -8.59 -1.16 8.14
N SER A 151 -8.06 0.06 8.31
CA SER A 151 -7.88 0.64 9.65
C SER A 151 -9.04 1.54 10.13
N LEU A 152 -10.20 1.57 9.44
CA LEU A 152 -11.39 2.35 9.83
C LEU A 152 -12.25 1.69 10.93
N GLY A 153 -11.86 0.49 11.37
CA GLY A 153 -12.63 -0.36 12.28
C GLY A 153 -13.69 -1.19 11.56
N ASP A 154 -14.03 -2.34 12.16
CA ASP A 154 -14.82 -3.44 11.58
C ASP A 154 -16.11 -2.95 10.89
N THR A 155 -17.01 -2.25 11.61
CA THR A 155 -18.31 -1.79 11.07
C THR A 155 -18.18 -0.84 9.88
N ASN A 156 -17.24 0.11 9.94
CA ASN A 156 -17.06 1.09 8.88
C ASN A 156 -16.44 0.45 7.64
N TYR A 157 -15.46 -0.44 7.84
CA TYR A 157 -14.80 -1.17 6.77
C TYR A 157 -15.78 -2.09 6.02
N TYR A 158 -16.57 -2.89 6.74
CA TYR A 158 -17.55 -3.78 6.10
C TYR A 158 -18.62 -3.00 5.34
N GLY A 159 -19.07 -1.86 5.88
CA GLY A 159 -19.99 -0.97 5.16
C GLY A 159 -19.40 -0.41 3.87
N LEU A 160 -18.09 -0.14 3.81
CA LEU A 160 -17.42 0.27 2.57
C LEU A 160 -17.27 -0.89 1.58
N CYS A 161 -16.99 -2.10 2.07
CA CYS A 161 -16.94 -3.28 1.22
C CYS A 161 -18.29 -3.55 0.55
N GLN A 162 -19.39 -3.40 1.28
CA GLN A 162 -20.75 -3.47 0.73
C GLN A 162 -20.98 -2.41 -0.35
N LYS A 163 -20.52 -1.16 -0.14
CA LYS A 163 -20.61 -0.10 -1.16
C LYS A 163 -19.79 -0.38 -2.41
N ALA A 164 -18.60 -0.95 -2.26
CA ALA A 164 -17.80 -1.39 -3.40
C ALA A 164 -18.51 -2.51 -4.17
N LEU A 165 -19.13 -3.48 -3.49
CA LEU A 165 -19.92 -4.54 -4.12
C LEU A 165 -21.17 -4.02 -4.84
N GLU A 166 -21.90 -3.08 -4.23
CA GLU A 166 -23.04 -2.40 -4.86
C GLU A 166 -22.62 -1.72 -6.17
N GLN A 167 -21.49 -1.01 -6.17
CA GLN A 167 -20.93 -0.35 -7.34
C GLN A 167 -20.53 -1.36 -8.42
N CYS A 168 -19.86 -2.46 -8.04
CA CYS A 168 -19.50 -3.53 -8.97
C CYS A 168 -20.74 -4.17 -9.62
N ASN A 169 -21.83 -4.37 -8.86
CA ASN A 169 -23.07 -4.88 -9.42
C ASN A 169 -23.78 -3.88 -10.35
N LYS A 170 -23.68 -2.59 -10.06
CA LYS A 170 -24.29 -1.53 -10.88
C LYS A 170 -23.62 -1.43 -12.25
N LEU A 171 -22.29 -1.35 -12.27
CA LEU A 171 -21.52 -1.14 -13.51
C LEU A 171 -21.22 -2.45 -14.25
N LYS A 172 -21.09 -3.58 -13.54
CA LYS A 172 -20.87 -4.94 -14.06
C LYS A 172 -19.56 -5.16 -14.82
N ASP A 173 -18.65 -4.22 -14.70
CA ASP A 173 -17.30 -4.19 -15.30
C ASP A 173 -16.19 -4.21 -14.23
N ARG A 174 -16.57 -4.20 -12.94
CA ARG A 174 -15.64 -4.15 -11.80
C ARG A 174 -15.73 -5.35 -10.89
N PHE A 175 -14.62 -5.61 -10.23
CA PHE A 175 -14.46 -6.65 -9.22
C PHE A 175 -13.70 -6.09 -8.00
N ALA A 176 -14.17 -6.36 -6.80
CA ALA A 176 -13.57 -5.85 -5.57
C ALA A 176 -12.64 -6.88 -4.91
N ILE A 177 -11.47 -6.44 -4.45
CA ILE A 177 -10.54 -7.26 -3.68
C ILE A 177 -10.49 -6.71 -2.26
N PHE A 178 -10.83 -7.58 -1.29
CA PHE A 178 -10.93 -7.23 0.12
C PHE A 178 -9.89 -7.95 0.96
N ASP A 179 -9.55 -7.32 2.08
CA ASP A 179 -8.66 -7.87 3.10
C ASP A 179 -9.49 -8.27 4.31
N VAL A 180 -9.26 -9.47 4.84
CA VAL A 180 -10.01 -9.98 5.98
C VAL A 180 -9.30 -9.60 7.27
N LEU A 181 -9.87 -8.67 8.04
CA LEU A 181 -9.39 -8.31 9.38
C LEU A 181 -9.57 -9.45 10.39
N LYS A 182 -10.80 -9.97 10.46
CA LYS A 182 -11.21 -11.08 11.34
C LYS A 182 -12.17 -11.96 10.57
N VAL A 183 -11.90 -13.26 10.51
CA VAL A 183 -12.67 -14.19 9.67
C VAL A 183 -14.16 -14.19 10.05
N ASP A 184 -14.47 -14.33 11.33
CA ASP A 184 -15.87 -14.39 11.79
C ASP A 184 -16.58 -13.05 11.59
N GLY A 185 -15.93 -11.96 12.02
CA GLY A 185 -16.47 -10.61 11.88
C GLY A 185 -16.72 -10.20 10.42
N PHE A 186 -15.83 -10.59 9.50
CA PHE A 186 -16.00 -10.29 8.08
C PHE A 186 -17.14 -11.09 7.46
N ARG A 187 -17.29 -12.38 7.81
CA ARG A 187 -18.36 -13.24 7.30
C ARG A 187 -19.75 -12.76 7.70
N GLU A 188 -19.90 -12.26 8.92
CA GLU A 188 -21.15 -11.70 9.41
C GLU A 188 -21.39 -10.28 8.88
N GLY A 189 -20.33 -9.46 8.83
CA GLY A 189 -20.40 -8.04 8.50
C GLY A 189 -20.55 -7.71 7.02
N ILE A 190 -20.06 -8.57 6.12
CA ILE A 190 -20.11 -8.29 4.66
C ILE A 190 -21.53 -8.39 4.08
N GLY A 191 -22.43 -9.14 4.71
CA GLY A 191 -23.79 -9.37 4.23
C GLY A 191 -23.87 -10.41 3.10
N THR A 192 -25.02 -10.49 2.43
CA THR A 192 -25.31 -11.52 1.40
C THR A 192 -25.43 -10.99 -0.02
N ASP A 193 -25.38 -9.67 -0.19
CA ASP A 193 -25.66 -9.02 -1.47
C ASP A 193 -24.41 -8.94 -2.35
N TYR A 194 -24.59 -9.23 -3.64
CA TYR A 194 -23.59 -9.01 -4.71
C TYR A 194 -22.22 -9.68 -4.50
N LEU A 195 -22.13 -10.68 -3.62
CA LEU A 195 -20.89 -11.37 -3.24
C LEU A 195 -20.09 -11.94 -4.43
N LYS A 196 -20.75 -12.24 -5.56
CA LYS A 196 -20.09 -12.71 -6.78
C LYS A 196 -19.11 -11.72 -7.41
N TYR A 197 -19.16 -10.44 -7.03
CA TYR A 197 -18.26 -9.39 -7.53
C TYR A 197 -17.08 -9.09 -6.60
N GLY A 198 -16.86 -9.90 -5.57
CA GLY A 198 -15.74 -9.70 -4.63
C GLY A 198 -14.95 -10.96 -4.34
N ALA A 199 -13.68 -10.80 -4.03
CA ALA A 199 -12.84 -11.83 -3.41
C ALA A 199 -12.17 -11.26 -2.16
N ALA A 200 -12.10 -12.06 -1.10
CA ALA A 200 -11.48 -11.67 0.15
C ALA A 200 -10.26 -12.57 0.44
N TYR A 201 -9.19 -11.97 0.96
CA TYR A 201 -7.93 -12.64 1.21
C TYR A 201 -7.51 -12.53 2.67
N TYR A 202 -6.97 -13.63 3.19
CA TYR A 202 -6.48 -13.82 4.55
C TYR A 202 -5.30 -14.81 4.51
N PRO A 203 -4.26 -14.66 5.35
CA PRO A 203 -4.02 -13.62 6.35
C PRO A 203 -3.17 -12.46 5.80
N ASP A 204 -2.87 -11.50 6.66
CA ASP A 204 -1.89 -10.45 6.37
C ASP A 204 -0.50 -11.01 6.06
N LEU A 205 0.30 -10.21 5.35
CA LEU A 205 1.60 -10.61 4.82
C LEU A 205 2.72 -9.88 5.56
N GLN A 206 3.66 -10.65 6.11
CA GLN A 206 4.94 -10.12 6.56
C GLN A 206 5.81 -9.84 5.35
N THR A 207 6.09 -8.57 5.06
CA THR A 207 6.83 -8.18 3.85
C THR A 207 8.32 -8.02 4.11
N SER A 208 9.12 -8.03 3.05
CA SER A 208 10.53 -7.64 3.12
C SER A 208 10.74 -6.12 3.03
N LEU A 209 9.66 -5.33 3.08
CA LEU A 209 9.70 -3.87 2.93
C LEU A 209 10.14 -3.22 4.24
N ASN A 210 11.01 -2.22 4.10
CA ASN A 210 11.46 -1.39 5.22
C ASN A 210 10.50 -0.23 5.44
N TYR A 211 10.34 0.17 6.71
CA TYR A 211 9.63 1.38 7.07
C TYR A 211 10.35 2.62 6.54
N TYR A 212 9.57 3.57 6.06
CA TYR A 212 10.02 4.92 5.78
C TYR A 212 9.96 5.75 7.07
N TYR A 213 11.10 6.27 7.49
CA TYR A 213 11.22 7.16 8.65
C TYR A 213 12.19 8.28 8.34
N THR A 214 12.10 9.35 9.11
CA THR A 214 13.08 10.45 9.06
C THR A 214 13.84 10.49 10.38
N ASP A 215 15.05 11.05 10.39
CA ASP A 215 15.81 11.20 11.64
C ASP A 215 15.07 12.06 12.70
N HIS A 216 14.03 12.81 12.30
CA HIS A 216 13.18 13.60 13.20
C HIS A 216 11.98 12.83 13.75
N SER A 217 11.57 11.72 13.13
CA SER A 217 10.42 10.91 13.60
C SER A 217 10.83 9.84 14.62
N VAL A 218 12.12 9.62 14.84
CA VAL A 218 12.62 8.62 15.78
C VAL A 218 12.95 9.29 17.12
N THR A 219 12.16 8.97 18.14
CA THR A 219 12.32 9.45 19.52
C THR A 219 13.13 8.45 20.33
N ILE A 220 14.18 8.91 21.02
CA ILE A 220 15.01 8.10 21.91
C ILE A 220 14.63 8.42 23.35
N LYS A 221 14.16 7.41 24.09
CA LYS A 221 13.84 7.45 25.52
C LYS A 221 14.94 6.74 26.30
N GLY A 222 15.89 7.46 26.88
CA GLY A 222 16.96 6.82 27.63
C GLY A 222 18.00 7.77 28.21
N GLY A 223 18.53 7.37 29.37
CA GLY A 223 19.42 8.17 30.21
C GLY A 223 20.85 8.24 29.67
N GLY A 224 21.08 9.18 28.77
CA GLY A 224 22.40 9.55 28.26
C GLY A 224 22.49 11.03 27.90
N GLY A 225 21.65 11.88 28.50
CA GLY A 225 21.83 13.32 28.42
C GLY A 225 23.05 13.71 29.24
N THR A 226 24.18 14.01 28.59
CA THR A 226 25.08 15.00 29.17
C THR A 226 24.27 16.28 29.28
N THR A 227 23.95 16.66 30.51
CA THR A 227 23.41 17.96 30.87
C THR A 227 24.24 19.03 30.19
N ASP A 228 23.58 19.82 29.36
CA ASP A 228 24.16 21.07 28.88
C ASP A 228 24.47 21.93 30.11
N THR A 229 25.62 22.58 30.11
CA THR A 229 26.09 23.37 31.25
C THR A 229 25.18 24.60 31.38
N GLY A 230 24.23 24.57 32.31
CA GLY A 230 23.46 25.76 32.67
C GLY A 230 22.08 25.52 33.26
N GLY A 231 22.03 25.09 34.52
CA GLY A 231 20.97 25.50 35.44
C GLY A 231 19.71 24.62 35.53
N THR A 232 19.33 24.39 36.80
CA THR A 232 18.08 23.81 37.32
C THR A 232 17.97 22.28 37.30
N THR A 233 18.13 21.72 38.51
CA THR A 233 17.71 20.39 38.94
C THR A 233 16.24 20.15 38.60
N ASP A 234 15.96 19.08 37.86
CA ASP A 234 14.63 18.47 37.87
C ASP A 234 14.73 16.96 38.13
N THR A 235 13.81 16.50 38.97
CA THR A 235 13.73 15.17 39.55
C THR A 235 12.92 14.30 38.59
N GLY A 236 13.51 13.22 38.05
CA GLY A 236 12.76 12.13 37.43
C GLY A 236 12.16 12.37 36.05
N GLY A 237 12.85 13.08 35.15
CA GLY A 237 12.45 13.22 33.74
C GLY A 237 13.29 12.36 32.79
N THR A 238 12.66 11.45 32.04
CA THR A 238 13.29 10.80 30.88
C THR A 238 13.62 11.86 29.83
N THR A 239 14.91 12.09 29.55
CA THR A 239 15.32 13.05 28.51
C THR A 239 14.97 12.47 27.15
N GLU A 240 13.91 12.97 26.53
CA GLU A 240 13.54 12.62 25.15
C GLU A 240 14.48 13.35 24.19
N SER A 241 15.17 12.60 23.32
CA SER A 241 16.01 13.19 22.28
C SER A 241 15.71 12.55 20.92
N ASN A 242 15.65 13.36 19.87
CA ASN A 242 15.44 12.84 18.52
C ASN A 242 16.73 12.24 17.94
N LEU A 243 16.60 11.27 17.05
CA LEU A 243 17.73 10.61 16.37
C LEU A 243 18.64 11.62 15.65
N SER A 244 18.09 12.72 15.12
CA SER A 244 18.87 13.82 14.53
C SER A 244 19.88 14.46 15.51
N ASN A 245 19.54 14.56 16.80
CA ASN A 245 20.44 15.09 17.84
C ASN A 245 21.52 14.07 18.23
N SER A 246 21.23 12.78 18.15
CA SER A 246 22.23 11.72 18.42
C SER A 246 23.31 11.66 17.32
N LYS A 247 22.99 12.05 16.08
CA LYS A 247 23.95 12.06 14.96
C LYS A 247 25.20 12.89 15.23
N THR A 248 25.05 14.03 15.92
CA THR A 248 26.14 14.95 16.26
C THR A 248 26.76 14.69 17.63
N LYS A 249 26.01 14.09 18.56
CA LYS A 249 26.46 13.86 19.94
C LYS A 249 27.07 12.47 20.18
N ASN A 250 26.55 11.43 19.53
CA ASN A 250 27.00 10.05 19.71
C ASN A 250 26.76 9.22 18.43
N THR A 251 27.78 9.15 17.57
CA THR A 251 27.68 8.47 16.27
C THR A 251 27.51 6.95 16.38
N ASP A 252 27.98 6.34 17.48
CA ASP A 252 27.91 4.88 17.67
C ASP A 252 26.48 4.42 17.95
N ILE A 253 25.75 5.11 18.83
CA ILE A 253 24.35 4.78 19.11
C ILE A 253 23.47 5.05 17.89
N TYR A 254 23.74 6.11 17.12
CA TYR A 254 23.04 6.41 15.88
C TYR A 254 23.13 5.27 14.86
N ASN A 255 24.34 4.72 14.64
CA ASN A 255 24.55 3.60 13.72
C ASN A 255 23.91 2.31 14.23
N LYS A 256 23.96 2.04 15.54
CA LYS A 256 23.27 0.90 16.16
C LYS A 256 21.75 1.00 15.99
N ILE A 257 21.17 2.17 16.26
CA ILE A 257 19.72 2.39 16.10
C ILE A 257 19.31 2.19 14.65
N LYS A 258 20.07 2.74 13.69
CA LYS A 258 19.81 2.51 12.26
C LYS A 258 19.89 1.04 11.88
N ALA A 259 20.85 0.29 12.42
CA ALA A 259 20.98 -1.14 12.15
C ALA A 259 19.78 -1.93 12.69
N GLU A 260 19.27 -1.59 13.88
CA GLU A 260 18.09 -2.25 14.45
C GLU A 260 16.78 -1.84 13.77
N LEU A 261 16.62 -0.55 13.42
CA LEU A 261 15.47 -0.09 12.62
C LEU A 261 15.43 -0.76 11.24
N ALA A 262 16.59 -1.01 10.63
CA ALA A 262 16.69 -1.73 9.36
C ALA A 262 16.29 -3.22 9.46
N LYS A 263 16.04 -3.77 10.66
CA LYS A 263 15.48 -5.12 10.84
C LYS A 263 13.95 -5.12 10.93
N GLN A 264 13.33 -3.96 11.19
CA GLN A 264 11.87 -3.86 11.26
C GLN A 264 11.26 -4.02 9.87
N ARG A 265 10.19 -4.79 9.78
CA ARG A 265 9.54 -5.18 8.53
C ARG A 265 8.07 -4.81 8.57
N VAL A 266 7.59 -4.27 7.46
CA VAL A 266 6.20 -3.84 7.34
C VAL A 266 5.29 -5.05 7.18
N VAL A 267 4.21 -5.10 7.95
CA VAL A 267 3.09 -6.02 7.74
C VAL A 267 2.05 -5.31 6.88
N LEU A 268 1.58 -5.97 5.81
CA LEU A 268 0.59 -5.41 4.89
C LEU A 268 -0.55 -6.38 4.61
N PRO A 269 -1.76 -5.87 4.36
CA PRO A 269 -2.84 -6.67 3.82
C PRO A 269 -2.52 -7.23 2.43
N PRO A 270 -3.02 -8.44 2.10
CA PRO A 270 -2.67 -9.14 0.87
C PRO A 270 -3.25 -8.55 -0.43
N SER A 271 -4.32 -7.74 -0.37
CA SER A 271 -5.08 -7.28 -1.54
C SER A 271 -4.22 -6.66 -2.64
N ALA A 272 -3.25 -5.83 -2.27
CA ALA A 272 -2.38 -5.17 -3.24
C ALA A 272 -1.41 -6.13 -3.94
N ALA A 273 -0.86 -7.10 -3.22
CA ALA A 273 -0.03 -8.16 -3.82
C ALA A 273 -0.87 -9.00 -4.78
N VAL A 274 -2.07 -9.38 -4.35
CA VAL A 274 -3.00 -10.19 -5.15
C VAL A 274 -3.45 -9.46 -6.41
N ALA A 275 -3.76 -8.16 -6.32
CA ALA A 275 -4.08 -7.36 -7.51
C ALA A 275 -2.90 -7.33 -8.51
N GLY A 276 -1.66 -7.30 -8.00
CA GLY A 276 -0.46 -7.42 -8.83
C GLY A 276 -0.38 -8.79 -9.52
N VAL A 277 -0.70 -9.87 -8.78
CA VAL A 277 -0.80 -11.22 -9.34
C VAL A 277 -1.91 -11.32 -10.39
N TYR A 278 -3.08 -10.71 -10.17
CA TYR A 278 -4.16 -10.66 -11.16
C TYR A 278 -3.66 -10.01 -12.45
N ALA A 279 -3.07 -8.82 -12.35
CA ALA A 279 -2.51 -8.11 -13.50
C ALA A 279 -1.42 -8.90 -14.23
N ARG A 280 -0.58 -9.63 -13.50
CA ARG A 280 0.48 -10.47 -14.09
C ARG A 280 -0.09 -11.73 -14.76
N VAL A 281 -0.97 -12.46 -14.08
CA VAL A 281 -1.57 -13.70 -14.62
C VAL A 281 -2.43 -13.40 -15.84
N ASP A 282 -3.22 -12.33 -15.81
CA ASP A 282 -4.02 -11.91 -16.94
C ASP A 282 -3.15 -11.62 -18.18
N ARG A 283 -2.02 -10.93 -17.99
CA ARG A 283 -1.07 -10.65 -19.06
C ARG A 283 -0.40 -11.91 -19.60
N ASP A 284 0.11 -12.76 -18.70
CA ASP A 284 0.94 -13.90 -19.10
C ASP A 284 0.11 -15.11 -19.58
N ARG A 285 -1.13 -15.25 -19.11
CA ARG A 285 -1.94 -16.47 -19.25
C ARG A 285 -3.39 -16.23 -19.67
N GLY A 286 -3.85 -14.98 -19.66
CA GLY A 286 -5.24 -14.60 -19.95
C GLY A 286 -6.19 -14.71 -18.75
N VAL A 287 -7.27 -13.93 -18.80
CA VAL A 287 -8.30 -13.81 -17.74
C VAL A 287 -9.00 -15.12 -17.36
N TRP A 288 -8.96 -16.13 -18.23
CA TRP A 288 -9.56 -17.45 -17.97
C TRP A 288 -8.69 -18.31 -17.04
N LYS A 289 -7.44 -17.92 -16.79
CA LYS A 289 -6.56 -18.65 -15.88
C LYS A 289 -6.72 -18.14 -14.45
N ALA A 290 -7.10 -19.03 -13.55
CA ALA A 290 -7.20 -18.71 -12.13
C ALA A 290 -5.90 -18.10 -11.58
N PRO A 291 -5.95 -16.92 -10.92
CA PRO A 291 -4.79 -16.23 -10.33
C PRO A 291 -4.41 -16.84 -8.97
N ALA A 292 -4.18 -18.15 -8.96
CA ALA A 292 -3.81 -18.94 -7.79
C ALA A 292 -2.60 -19.82 -8.08
N ASN A 293 -1.93 -20.30 -7.02
CA ASN A 293 -0.67 -21.04 -7.12
C ASN A 293 0.46 -20.23 -7.79
N VAL A 294 0.56 -18.95 -7.42
CA VAL A 294 1.58 -18.03 -7.91
C VAL A 294 2.35 -17.48 -6.72
N SER A 295 3.67 -17.47 -6.82
CA SER A 295 4.54 -16.91 -5.77
C SER A 295 4.38 -15.40 -5.65
N LEU A 296 4.34 -14.91 -4.41
CA LEU A 296 4.37 -13.49 -4.09
C LEU A 296 5.81 -13.00 -3.96
N ALA A 297 6.08 -11.83 -4.53
CA ALA A 297 7.35 -11.11 -4.37
C ALA A 297 7.27 -10.18 -3.16
N SER A 298 8.43 -9.90 -2.55
CA SER A 298 8.57 -9.03 -1.37
C SER A 298 7.77 -9.47 -0.13
N VAL A 299 7.46 -10.77 -0.03
CA VAL A 299 6.74 -11.39 1.09
C VAL A 299 7.63 -12.47 1.71
N LEU A 300 7.77 -12.45 3.03
CA LEU A 300 8.54 -13.42 3.82
C LEU A 300 7.68 -14.58 4.28
N ALA A 301 6.52 -14.28 4.88
CA ALA A 301 5.59 -15.26 5.42
C ALA A 301 4.19 -14.63 5.61
N PRO A 302 3.12 -15.43 5.69
CA PRO A 302 1.86 -14.98 6.26
C PRO A 302 2.04 -14.66 7.76
N THR A 303 1.28 -13.70 8.29
CA THR A 303 1.29 -13.37 9.73
C THR A 303 0.78 -14.53 10.59
N GLU A 304 -0.16 -15.30 10.04
CA GLU A 304 -0.73 -16.47 10.69
C GLU A 304 -0.56 -17.72 9.85
N LYS A 305 -0.18 -18.82 10.50
CA LYS A 305 -0.14 -20.12 9.84
C LYS A 305 -1.52 -20.78 9.95
N ILE A 306 -2.22 -20.85 8.82
CA ILE A 306 -3.47 -21.60 8.70
C ILE A 306 -3.13 -23.10 8.62
N THR A 307 -3.72 -23.90 9.50
CA THR A 307 -3.54 -25.37 9.57
C THR A 307 -4.84 -26.10 9.36
#